data_AF-A0A9D1B307-F1
#
_entry.id   AF-A0A9D1B307-F1
#
_cell.length_a   1.000
_cell.length_b   1.000
_cell.length_c   1.000
_cell.angle_alpha   90.00
_cell.angle_beta   90.00
_cell.angle_gamma   90.00
#
_symmetry.space_group_name_H-M   'P 1'
#
loop_
_entity.id
_entity.type
_entity.pdbx_description
1 polymer ?
#
loop_
_entity_poly.entity_id
_entity_poly.type
_entity_poly.pdbx_seq_one_letter_code
_entity_poly.pdbx_strand_id
1 'polypeptide(L)' 'EGRHREFDMEGFEARAVQHELDHLDGLLFLDRLVSRRRDLFRRKTYK' A
#
# COMPACT_ATOMS: atom_id res chain seq x y z
N GLU A 1 24.73 -2.86 5.25
CA GLU A 1 25.12 -2.85 6.67
C GLU A 1 23.84 -2.98 7.50
N GLY A 2 23.57 -4.16 8.07
CA GLY A 2 22.34 -4.45 8.83
C GLY A 2 22.23 -3.70 10.17
N ARG A 3 22.48 -2.40 10.14
CA ARG A 3 22.37 -1.49 11.27
C ARG A 3 20.91 -1.13 11.48
N HIS A 4 20.47 -1.12 12.73
CA HIS A 4 19.12 -0.68 13.10
C HIS A 4 18.90 0.77 12.62
N ARG A 5 17.68 1.04 12.13
CA ARG A 5 17.25 2.36 11.69
C ARG A 5 15.84 2.61 12.21
N GLU A 6 15.61 3.84 12.63
CA GLU A 6 14.33 4.34 13.13
C GLU A 6 14.00 5.62 12.37
N PHE A 7 12.72 5.80 12.04
CA PHE A 7 12.24 6.93 11.26
C PHE A 7 10.87 7.36 11.78
N ASP A 8 10.72 8.65 12.09
CA ASP A 8 9.43 9.28 12.33
C ASP A 8 8.92 9.85 11.00
N MET A 9 7.79 9.36 10.53
CA MET A 9 7.21 9.74 9.25
C MET A 9 5.74 10.09 9.40
N GLU A 10 5.28 11.08 8.64
CA GLU A 10 3.89 11.52 8.64
C GLU A 10 3.36 11.71 7.22
N GLY A 11 2.03 11.82 7.09
CA GLY A 11 1.38 12.15 5.83
C GLY A 11 1.68 11.16 4.71
N PHE A 12 2.21 11.65 3.60
CA PHE A 12 2.43 10.85 2.40
C PHE A 12 3.52 9.78 2.57
N GLU A 13 4.65 10.14 3.19
CA GLU A 13 5.78 9.23 3.38
C GLU A 13 5.42 8.07 4.30
N ALA A 14 4.70 8.37 5.40
CA ALA A 14 4.17 7.34 6.28
C ALA A 14 3.28 6.33 5.55
N ARG A 15 2.43 6.81 4.61
CA ARG A 15 1.56 5.93 3.82
C ARG A 15 2.33 5.09 2.80
N ALA A 16 3.34 5.66 2.17
CA ALA A 16 4.19 4.94 1.24
C ALA A 16 4.95 3.80 1.96
N VAL A 17 5.55 4.07 3.11
CA VAL A 17 6.26 3.03 3.88
C VAL A 17 5.32 1.93 4.35
N GLN A 18 4.12 2.27 4.84
CA GLN A 18 3.11 1.28 5.21
C GLN A 18 2.70 0.39 4.01
N HIS A 19 2.59 0.96 2.81
CA HIS A 19 2.28 0.21 1.59
C HIS A 19 3.38 -0.80 1.22
N GLU A 20 4.65 -0.40 1.28
CA GLU A 20 5.76 -1.30 0.98
C GLU A 20 5.91 -2.40 2.05
N LEU A 21 5.62 -2.10 3.31
CA LEU A 21 5.57 -3.10 4.39
C LEU A 21 4.47 -4.13 4.15
N ASP A 22 3.26 -3.70 3.76
CA ASP A 22 2.16 -4.61 3.42
C ASP A 22 2.58 -5.62 2.34
N HIS A 23 3.42 -5.22 1.37
CA HIS A 23 3.93 -6.12 0.34
C HIS A 23 4.87 -7.20 0.88
N LEU A 24 5.60 -6.95 1.96
CA LEU A 24 6.41 -7.97 2.63
C LEU A 24 5.53 -9.05 3.28
N ASP A 25 4.35 -8.64 3.75
CA ASP A 25 3.32 -9.54 4.29
C ASP A 25 2.43 -10.17 3.19
N GLY A 26 2.70 -9.89 1.92
CA GLY A 26 1.93 -10.39 0.78
C GLY A 26 0.56 -9.74 0.60
N LEU A 27 0.30 -8.61 1.28
CA LEU A 27 -0.94 -7.85 1.20
C LEU A 27 -0.86 -6.82 0.09
N LEU A 28 -1.97 -6.65 -0.63
CA LEU A 28 -2.18 -5.55 -1.55
C LEU A 28 -3.11 -4.51 -0.91
N PHE A 29 -3.04 -3.27 -1.39
CA PHE A 29 -3.99 -2.22 -0.97
C PHE A 29 -5.46 -2.64 -1.19
N LEU A 30 -5.68 -3.56 -2.13
CA LEU A 30 -6.99 -4.13 -2.45
C LEU A 30 -7.58 -4.95 -1.32
N ASP A 31 -6.74 -5.57 -0.49
CA ASP A 31 -7.17 -6.40 0.62
C ASP A 31 -7.69 -5.56 1.79
N ARG A 32 -7.31 -4.27 1.83
CA ARG A 32 -7.80 -3.29 2.81
C ARG A 32 -9.09 -2.56 2.36
N LEU A 33 -9.62 -2.86 1.18
CA LEU A 33 -10.88 -2.27 0.69
C LEU A 33 -12.08 -2.93 1.36
N VAL A 34 -12.88 -2.13 2.08
CA VAL A 34 -14.13 -2.59 2.73
C VAL A 34 -15.15 -3.09 1.69
N SER A 35 -15.18 -2.51 0.49
CA SER A 35 -16.04 -2.98 -0.60
C SER A 35 -15.30 -3.11 -1.91
N ARG A 36 -14.71 -4.29 -2.13
CA ARG A 36 -14.03 -4.65 -3.40
C ARG A 36 -14.86 -4.35 -4.65
N ARG A 37 -16.18 -4.46 -4.61
CA ARG A 37 -17.04 -4.19 -5.79
C ARG A 37 -17.31 -2.71 -6.05
N ARG A 38 -17.35 -1.87 -5.02
CA ARG A 38 -17.64 -0.44 -5.15
C ARG A 38 -16.38 0.37 -5.41
N ASP A 39 -15.27 -0.04 -4.80
CA ASP A 39 -14.03 0.75 -4.76
C ASP A 39 -13.04 0.34 -5.87
N LEU A 40 -13.25 -0.81 -6.50
CA LEU A 40 -12.50 -1.21 -7.69
C LEU A 40 -13.13 -0.63 -8.96
N PHE A 41 -12.58 0.47 -9.46
CA PHE A 41 -12.83 0.88 -10.84
C PHE A 41 -12.14 -0.08 -11.80
N ARG A 42 -12.90 -0.72 -12.69
CA ARG A 42 -12.36 -1.62 -13.70
C ARG A 42 -11.40 -0.84 -14.61
N ARG A 43 -10.16 -1.32 -14.76
CA ARG A 43 -9.16 -0.75 -15.69
C ARG A 43 -9.83 -0.51 -17.04
N LYS A 44 -9.86 0.74 -17.52
CA LYS A 44 -10.26 1.04 -18.89
C LYS A 44 -9.11 0.65 -19.79
N THR A 45 -9.25 -0.48 -20.49
CA THR A 45 -8.35 -0.84 -21.58
C THR A 45 -8.62 0.14 -22.71
N TYR A 46 -7.71 1.11 -22.92
CA TYR A 46 -7.69 1.85 -24.17
C TYR A 46 -7.16 0.88 -25.24
N LYS A 47 -7.96 0.63 -26.27
CA LYS A 47 -7.54 -0.16 -27.44
C LYS A 47 -6.72 0.70 -28.38
#